data_AF-A0A2Y9HYY3-F1
#
_entry.id   AF-A0A2Y9HYY3-F1
#
_cell.length_a   1.000
_cell.length_b   1.000
_cell.length_c   1.000
_cell.angle_alpha   90.00
_cell.angle_beta   90.00
_cell.angle_gamma   90.00
#
_symmetry.space_group_name_H-M   'P 1'
#
loop_
_entity.id
_entity.type
_entity.pdbx_description
1 polymer ?
#
loop_
_entity_poly.entity_id
_entity_poly.type
_entity_poly.pdbx_seq_one_letter_code
_entity_poly.pdbx_strand_id
1 'polypeptide(L)'
;MAGLPVFLGVLILLSAFPGPSVGGHTMPKLADRKLCADEECSYPISMAVALQDYVAPDCRFLTIHRGQVVYVFSKLKGRGRLFWGGSVQGDYYGDLAARLGYFPSSVVREDQTLKPGKIDVKTDKWDFYCQ
;
A
#
# COMPACT_ATOMS: atom_id res chain seq x y z
N MET A 1 -22.73 61.53 -42.63
CA MET A 1 -21.69 61.60 -41.59
C MET A 1 -22.32 61.10 -40.30
N ALA A 2 -21.89 60.08 -39.58
CA ALA A 2 -20.80 59.11 -39.63
C ALA A 2 -21.32 57.90 -38.82
N GLY A 3 -21.22 56.65 -39.29
CA GLY A 3 -20.05 55.80 -39.09
C GLY A 3 -20.16 55.01 -37.77
N LEU A 4 -20.60 53.75 -37.84
CA LEU A 4 -20.34 52.75 -36.77
C LEU A 4 -18.82 52.52 -36.67
N PRO A 5 -18.33 52.13 -35.49
CA PRO A 5 -17.71 50.82 -35.45
C PRO A 5 -18.05 49.98 -34.23
N VAL A 6 -18.18 48.69 -34.54
CA VAL A 6 -18.13 47.50 -33.71
C VAL A 6 -16.98 47.56 -32.68
N PHE A 7 -17.27 47.34 -31.40
CA PHE A 7 -16.29 46.80 -30.47
C PHE A 7 -16.88 45.65 -29.66
N LEU A 8 -16.42 44.46 -30.04
CA LEU A 8 -16.68 43.15 -29.48
C LEU A 8 -15.97 43.05 -28.13
N GLY A 9 -16.66 43.41 -27.04
CA GLY A 9 -16.12 43.29 -25.68
C GLY A 9 -16.44 41.93 -25.06
N VAL A 10 -15.74 40.87 -25.46
CA VAL A 10 -15.81 39.56 -24.78
C VAL A 10 -15.05 39.67 -23.46
N LEU A 11 -15.74 39.98 -22.36
CA LEU A 11 -15.19 39.84 -21.01
C LEU A 11 -15.16 38.35 -20.64
N ILE A 12 -14.08 37.66 -21.00
CA ILE A 12 -13.73 36.37 -20.41
C ILE A 12 -13.23 36.66 -18.99
N LEU A 13 -14.13 36.66 -18.02
CA LEU A 13 -13.75 36.52 -16.62
C LEU A 13 -13.25 35.09 -16.44
N LEU A 14 -11.92 34.95 -16.47
CA LEU A 14 -11.18 33.76 -16.07
C LEU A 14 -11.62 33.36 -14.66
N SER A 15 -12.59 32.46 -14.57
CA SER A 15 -12.86 31.69 -13.37
C SER A 15 -11.58 30.93 -13.03
N ALA A 16 -10.83 31.43 -12.05
CA ALA A 16 -9.79 30.68 -11.38
C ALA A 16 -10.49 29.54 -10.62
N PHE A 17 -10.80 28.45 -11.33
CA PHE A 17 -11.12 27.19 -10.69
C PHE A 17 -9.84 26.76 -9.97
N PRO A 18 -9.81 26.67 -8.64
CA PRO A 18 -8.73 25.98 -7.97
C PRO A 18 -8.79 24.54 -8.50
N GLY A 19 -7.82 24.18 -9.35
CA GLY A 19 -7.67 22.83 -9.83
C GLY A 19 -7.63 21.86 -8.63
N PRO A 20 -8.02 20.59 -8.81
CA PRO A 20 -7.98 19.62 -7.75
C PRO A 20 -6.57 19.58 -7.20
N SER A 21 -6.42 20.06 -5.97
CA SER A 21 -5.18 19.95 -5.22
C SER A 21 -5.02 18.47 -4.92
N VAL A 22 -4.35 17.73 -5.81
CA VAL A 22 -3.79 16.43 -5.48
C VAL A 22 -2.61 16.72 -4.55
N GLY A 23 -2.93 17.13 -3.32
CA GLY A 23 -2.01 17.19 -2.22
C GLY A 23 -1.72 15.75 -1.84
N GLY A 24 -0.81 15.12 -2.58
CA GLY A 24 -0.21 13.84 -2.21
C GLY A 24 0.45 14.02 -0.85
N HIS A 25 -0.30 13.72 0.21
CA HIS A 25 0.25 13.75 1.56
C HIS A 25 1.36 12.72 1.61
N THR A 26 2.59 13.18 1.87
CA THR A 26 3.71 12.27 2.08
C THR A 26 3.42 11.50 3.38
N MET A 27 2.95 10.27 3.24
CA MET A 27 2.66 9.44 4.40
C MET A 27 3.97 9.06 5.11
N PRO A 28 4.04 9.16 6.44
CA PRO A 28 5.21 8.71 7.19
C PRO A 28 5.47 7.21 6.99
N LYS A 29 6.75 6.84 6.92
CA LYS A 29 7.18 5.43 6.90
C LYS A 29 6.70 4.73 8.17
N LEU A 30 6.21 3.49 8.04
CA LEU A 30 5.83 2.68 9.21
C LEU A 30 7.07 2.17 9.96
N ALA A 31 8.16 1.92 9.22
CA ALA A 31 9.45 1.51 9.74
C ALA A 31 10.57 1.96 8.78
N ASP A 32 11.81 2.02 9.27
CA ASP A 32 12.99 2.29 8.44
C ASP A 32 13.66 1.01 7.90
N ARG A 33 13.31 -0.14 8.49
CA ARG A 33 13.94 -1.44 8.21
C ARG A 33 12.90 -2.56 8.24
N LYS A 34 13.14 -3.61 7.47
CA LYS A 34 12.31 -4.81 7.35
C LYS A 34 13.18 -6.06 7.24
N LEU A 35 12.65 -7.19 7.71
CA LEU A 35 13.23 -8.51 7.50
C LEU A 35 12.55 -9.18 6.32
N CYS A 36 13.34 -9.73 5.40
CA CYS A 36 12.89 -10.42 4.19
C CYS A 36 13.57 -11.79 4.05
N ALA A 37 13.04 -12.63 3.17
CA ALA A 37 13.63 -13.93 2.81
C ALA A 37 14.86 -13.78 1.89
N ASP A 38 14.92 -12.68 1.14
CA ASP A 38 15.92 -12.31 0.14
C ASP A 38 16.02 -10.77 0.07
N GLU A 39 17.03 -10.24 -0.62
CA GLU A 39 17.31 -8.79 -0.69
C GLU A 39 16.20 -7.99 -1.36
N GLU A 40 15.47 -8.60 -2.30
CA GLU A 40 14.37 -7.95 -3.03
C GLU A 40 13.01 -8.19 -2.37
N CYS A 41 12.95 -8.97 -1.28
CA CYS A 41 11.71 -9.41 -0.64
C CYS A 41 10.74 -10.09 -1.62
N SER A 42 11.29 -10.78 -2.62
CA SER A 42 10.55 -11.43 -3.70
C SER A 42 9.98 -12.79 -3.30
N TYR A 43 10.57 -13.44 -2.29
CA TYR A 43 10.10 -14.73 -1.77
C TYR A 43 9.35 -14.58 -0.45
N PRO A 44 8.29 -15.37 -0.23
CA PRO A 44 7.60 -15.40 1.04
C PRO A 44 8.48 -16.03 2.13
N ILE A 45 8.45 -15.41 3.31
CA ILE A 45 9.03 -15.91 4.57
C ILE A 45 8.20 -17.09 5.08
N SER A 46 6.88 -16.93 5.12
CA SER A 46 5.97 -17.90 5.72
C SER A 46 4.56 -17.81 5.14
N MET A 47 3.80 -18.88 5.35
CA MET A 47 2.37 -18.95 5.16
C MET A 47 1.69 -18.86 6.53
N ALA A 48 0.69 -17.99 6.64
CA ALA A 48 -0.05 -17.75 7.86
C ALA A 48 -1.56 -17.83 7.60
N VAL A 49 -2.34 -18.14 8.64
CA VAL A 49 -3.80 -18.17 8.57
C VAL A 49 -4.35 -17.07 9.47
N ALA A 50 -5.32 -16.31 8.95
CA ALA A 50 -5.99 -15.25 9.69
C ALA A 50 -6.85 -15.81 10.83
N LEU A 51 -6.62 -15.33 12.04
CA LEU A 51 -7.35 -15.72 13.25
C LEU A 51 -8.64 -14.90 13.44
N GLN A 52 -8.65 -13.67 12.92
CA GLN A 52 -9.74 -12.71 13.07
C GLN A 52 -9.79 -11.77 11.86
N ASP A 53 -10.91 -11.06 11.73
CA ASP A 53 -11.05 -10.03 10.72
C ASP A 53 -10.20 -8.79 11.07
N TYR A 54 -9.67 -8.16 10.04
CA TYR A 54 -8.96 -6.89 10.09
C TYR A 54 -9.31 -6.07 8.85
N VAL A 55 -9.84 -4.87 9.07
CA VAL A 55 -10.21 -3.95 7.99
C VAL A 55 -9.09 -2.91 7.84
N ALA A 56 -8.60 -2.74 6.61
CA ALA A 56 -7.55 -1.79 6.30
C ALA A 56 -7.99 -0.35 6.63
N PRO A 57 -7.27 0.38 7.50
CA PRO A 57 -7.59 1.77 7.82
C PRO A 57 -7.22 2.74 6.69
N ASP A 58 -6.21 2.38 5.90
CA ASP A 58 -5.79 3.09 4.70
C ASP A 58 -5.24 2.10 3.66
N CYS A 59 -4.93 2.61 2.46
CA CYS A 59 -4.52 1.83 1.31
C CYS A 59 -3.20 1.04 1.49
N ARG A 60 -2.35 1.39 2.47
CA ARG A 60 -1.11 0.65 2.76
C ARG A 60 -1.39 -0.70 3.41
N PHE A 61 -2.57 -0.86 4.00
CA PHE A 61 -2.95 -2.06 4.73
C PHE A 61 -3.79 -3.02 3.89
N LEU A 62 -3.72 -4.31 4.25
CA LEU A 62 -4.60 -5.34 3.71
C LEU A 62 -5.84 -5.49 4.57
N THR A 63 -6.99 -5.62 3.93
CA THR A 63 -8.17 -6.18 4.58
C THR A 63 -8.01 -7.70 4.56
N ILE A 64 -8.15 -8.31 5.73
CA ILE A 64 -7.99 -9.75 5.95
C ILE A 64 -9.21 -10.25 6.70
N HIS A 65 -9.78 -11.36 6.24
CA HIS A 65 -10.89 -12.04 6.87
C HIS A 65 -10.43 -13.33 7.53
N ARG A 66 -11.09 -13.69 8.63
CA ARG A 66 -10.80 -14.92 9.38
C ARG A 66 -10.80 -16.14 8.46
N GLY A 67 -9.78 -16.99 8.60
CA GLY A 67 -9.61 -18.21 7.82
C GLY A 67 -8.88 -18.00 6.48
N GLN A 68 -8.67 -16.76 6.03
CA GLN A 68 -7.87 -16.53 4.83
C GLN A 68 -6.40 -16.89 5.04
N VAL A 69 -5.80 -17.42 3.99
CA VAL A 69 -4.36 -17.70 3.93
C VAL A 69 -3.62 -16.44 3.49
N VAL A 70 -2.54 -16.12 4.19
CA VAL A 70 -1.71 -14.94 3.97
C VAL A 70 -0.27 -15.38 3.78
N TYR A 71 0.34 -14.99 2.66
CA TYR A 71 1.78 -15.15 2.43
C TYR A 71 2.51 -13.93 2.95
N VAL A 72 3.41 -14.13 3.92
CA VAL A 72 4.20 -13.07 4.55
C VAL A 72 5.50 -12.90 3.78
N PHE A 73 5.76 -11.70 3.24
CA PHE A 73 6.99 -11.39 2.49
C PHE A 73 7.96 -10.52 3.29
N SER A 74 7.47 -9.74 4.25
CA SER A 74 8.33 -8.91 5.10
C SER A 74 7.81 -8.77 6.52
N LYS A 75 8.73 -8.62 7.48
CA LYS A 75 8.41 -8.30 8.88
C LYS A 75 9.10 -6.99 9.25
N LEU A 76 8.35 -5.92 9.53
CA LEU A 76 8.94 -4.62 9.82
C LEU A 76 9.71 -4.63 11.15
N LYS A 77 10.67 -3.72 11.31
CA LYS A 77 11.47 -3.55 12.54
C LYS A 77 11.20 -2.19 13.21
N GLY A 78 11.66 -2.07 14.45
CA GLY A 78 11.64 -0.80 15.19
C GLY A 78 10.21 -0.35 15.55
N ARG A 79 9.84 0.86 15.11
CA ARG A 79 8.52 1.48 15.39
C ARG A 79 7.38 0.69 14.76
N GLY A 80 7.60 0.10 13.58
CA GLY A 80 6.60 -0.65 12.83
C GLY A 80 6.56 -2.15 13.13
N ARG A 81 7.28 -2.65 14.15
CA ARG A 81 7.48 -4.10 14.39
C ARG A 81 6.20 -4.95 14.57
N LEU A 82 5.08 -4.29 14.85
CA LEU A 82 3.78 -4.94 14.99
C LEU A 82 3.18 -5.28 13.62
N PHE A 83 3.69 -4.71 12.53
CA PHE A 83 3.16 -4.89 11.19
C PHE A 83 4.07 -5.77 10.35
N TRP A 84 3.44 -6.71 9.65
CA TRP A 84 4.07 -7.52 8.61
C TRP A 84 3.48 -7.15 7.25
N GLY A 85 4.27 -7.33 6.20
CA GLY A 85 3.86 -7.12 4.82
C GLY A 85 3.66 -8.45 4.12
N GLY A 86 2.58 -8.57 3.38
CA GLY A 86 2.26 -9.82 2.69
C GLY A 86 1.17 -9.65 1.64
N SER A 87 0.58 -10.78 1.23
CA SER A 87 -0.59 -10.81 0.36
C SER A 87 -1.54 -11.93 0.76
N VAL A 88 -2.84 -11.69 0.57
CA VAL A 88 -3.88 -12.71 0.79
C VAL A 88 -3.91 -13.63 -0.42
N GLN A 89 -4.00 -14.94 -0.18
CA GLN A 89 -4.22 -15.91 -1.25
C GLN A 89 -5.56 -15.61 -1.93
N GLY A 90 -5.51 -15.29 -3.23
CA GLY A 90 -6.72 -15.04 -4.02
C GLY A 90 -7.46 -16.34 -4.37
N ASP A 91 -8.75 -16.20 -4.67
CA ASP A 91 -9.66 -17.32 -4.93
C ASP A 91 -9.52 -17.93 -6.33
N TYR A 92 -8.77 -17.29 -7.24
CA TYR A 92 -8.69 -17.69 -8.65
C TYR A 92 -7.30 -18.19 -9.02
N TYR A 93 -7.26 -19.36 -9.68
CA TYR A 93 -6.06 -19.90 -10.31
C TYR A 93 -5.52 -18.88 -11.34
N GLY A 94 -4.57 -18.05 -10.92
CA GLY A 94 -3.44 -17.68 -11.76
C GLY A 94 -3.44 -16.37 -12.57
N ASP A 95 -4.11 -15.27 -12.22
CA ASP A 95 -3.86 -14.03 -13.02
C ASP A 95 -4.15 -12.64 -12.40
N LEU A 96 -4.29 -12.51 -11.07
CA LEU A 96 -4.28 -11.18 -10.46
C LEU A 96 -3.04 -11.02 -9.61
N ALA A 97 -2.21 -10.02 -9.95
CA ALA A 97 -1.06 -9.62 -9.14
C ALA A 97 -1.56 -9.40 -7.71
N ALA A 98 -1.12 -10.28 -6.80
CA ALA A 98 -1.63 -10.30 -5.44
C ALA A 98 -1.21 -8.99 -4.76
N ARG A 99 -2.18 -8.16 -4.35
CA ARG A 99 -1.91 -6.85 -3.76
C ARG A 99 -1.05 -7.04 -2.52
N LEU A 100 0.07 -6.34 -2.47
CA LEU A 100 0.90 -6.27 -1.26
C LEU A 100 0.34 -5.21 -0.32
N GLY A 101 0.37 -5.50 0.96
CA GLY A 101 0.07 -4.51 2.00
C GLY A 101 0.41 -5.03 3.38
N TYR A 102 0.23 -4.14 4.36
CA TYR A 102 0.58 -4.40 5.75
C TYR A 102 -0.62 -4.87 6.58
N PHE A 103 -0.35 -5.63 7.62
CA PHE A 103 -1.34 -6.03 8.61
C PHE A 103 -0.66 -6.30 9.96
N PRO A 104 -1.38 -6.20 11.09
CA PRO A 104 -0.81 -6.50 12.39
C PRO A 104 -0.49 -7.99 12.48
N SER A 105 0.71 -8.36 12.93
CA SER A 105 1.11 -9.77 13.07
C SER A 105 0.20 -10.57 14.00
N SER A 106 -0.47 -9.90 14.95
CA SER A 106 -1.39 -10.52 15.91
C SER A 106 -2.67 -11.06 15.29
N VAL A 107 -3.04 -10.65 14.06
CA VAL A 107 -4.30 -11.10 13.43
C VAL A 107 -4.11 -12.41 12.65
N VAL A 108 -2.87 -12.91 12.55
CA VAL A 108 -2.54 -14.16 11.84
C VAL A 108 -1.77 -15.10 12.75
N ARG A 109 -1.82 -16.39 12.44
CA ARG A 109 -0.93 -17.41 12.99
C ARG A 109 -0.05 -17.96 11.88
N GLU A 110 1.27 -17.89 12.04
CA GLU A 110 2.20 -18.54 11.12
C GLU A 110 2.05 -20.06 11.25
N ASP A 111 1.65 -20.72 10.17
CA ASP A 111 1.47 -22.18 10.13
C ASP A 111 2.69 -22.86 9.51
N GLN A 112 3.31 -22.27 8.48
CA GLN A 112 4.48 -22.84 7.81
C GLN A 112 5.53 -21.77 7.49
N THR A 113 6.77 -21.99 7.93
CA THR A 113 7.92 -21.20 7.45
C THR A 113 8.40 -21.75 6.11
N LEU A 114 8.44 -20.92 5.09
CA LEU A 114 8.89 -21.28 3.73
C LEU A 114 10.37 -20.94 3.52
N LYS A 115 10.78 -19.74 3.96
CA LYS A 115 12.17 -19.29 3.96
C LYS A 115 12.49 -18.47 5.22
N PRO A 116 13.73 -18.50 5.72
CA PRO A 116 14.10 -17.71 6.88
C PRO A 116 14.08 -16.21 6.55
N GLY A 117 13.19 -15.46 7.20
CA GLY A 117 13.12 -14.00 7.10
C GLY A 117 14.21 -13.30 7.92
N LYS A 118 15.48 -13.47 7.54
CA LYS A 118 16.65 -12.97 8.29
C LYS A 118 17.39 -11.82 7.60
N ILE A 119 17.10 -11.57 6.32
CA ILE A 119 17.80 -10.53 5.55
C ILE A 119 17.24 -9.17 5.97
N ASP A 120 18.09 -8.33 6.56
CA ASP A 120 17.71 -7.01 7.06
C ASP A 120 17.91 -5.95 5.98
N VAL A 121 16.80 -5.48 5.41
CA VAL A 121 16.75 -4.53 4.29
C VAL A 121 16.20 -3.19 4.77
N LYS A 122 16.73 -2.09 4.22
CA LYS A 122 16.18 -0.75 4.44
C LYS A 122 14.86 -0.62 3.71
N THR A 123 13.88 0.05 4.31
CA THR A 123 12.60 0.31 3.63
C THR A 123 12.70 1.51 2.70
N ASP A 124 12.10 1.40 1.53
CA ASP A 124 12.07 2.45 0.52
C ASP A 124 10.78 3.26 0.57
N LYS A 125 10.67 4.28 -0.28
CA LYS A 125 9.45 5.08 -0.39
C LYS A 125 8.28 4.25 -0.95
N TRP A 126 8.59 3.36 -1.89
CA TRP A 126 7.61 2.51 -2.57
C TRP A 126 6.97 1.46 -1.66
N ASP A 127 7.68 1.05 -0.60
CA ASP A 127 7.16 0.10 0.39
C ASP A 127 5.85 0.58 1.04
N PHE A 128 5.69 1.90 1.21
CA PHE A 128 4.53 2.50 1.87
C PHE A 128 3.65 3.31 0.92
N TYR A 129 3.86 3.14 -0.39
CA TYR A 129 3.11 3.85 -1.41
C TYR A 129 1.83 3.08 -1.77
N CYS A 130 0.73 3.80 -1.93
CA CYS A 130 -0.52 3.21 -2.39
C CYS A 130 -0.59 3.25 -3.91
N GLN A 131 -0.75 2.08 -4.52
CA GLN A 131 -1.04 1.95 -5.95
C GLN A 131 -2.50 2.31 -6.24
#